data_AF-A0A1I5DIS5-F1
#
_entry.id   AF-A0A1I5DIS5-F1
#
_cell.length_a   1.000
_cell.length_b   1.000
_cell.length_c   1.000
_cell.angle_alpha   90.00
_cell.angle_beta   90.00
_cell.angle_gamma   90.00
#
_symmetry.space_group_name_H-M   'P 1'
#
loop_
_entity.id
_entity.type
_entity.pdbx_description
1 polymer ?
#
loop_
_entity_poly.entity_id
_entity_poly.type
_entity_poly.pdbx_seq_one_letter_code
_entity_poly.pdbx_strand_id
1 'polypeptide(L)'
;MDKKIIINFFKNLGFDAIQTSETDLDYFFWPAEEMEKLNADYGVEQYLPNYFGVGSSGGGELFAVDLSTGIFYSIPFIPMDSTERIKVADSIEELIKMKK
;
A
#
# COMPACT_ATOMS: atom_id res chain seq x y z
N MET A 1 -1.04 13.36 -3.43
CA MET A 1 0.08 13.01 -2.53
C MET A 1 1.28 12.61 -3.39
N ASP A 2 2.45 13.11 -3.06
CA ASP A 2 3.69 12.82 -3.81
C ASP A 2 4.29 11.47 -3.34
N LYS A 3 4.71 10.61 -4.28
CA LYS A 3 5.37 9.32 -4.00
C LYS A 3 6.57 9.48 -3.05
N LYS A 4 7.32 10.59 -3.14
CA LYS A 4 8.46 10.90 -2.25
C LYS A 4 8.04 11.10 -0.80
N ILE A 5 6.86 11.69 -0.56
CA ILE A 5 6.33 11.86 0.80
C ILE A 5 6.03 10.47 1.39
N ILE A 6 5.42 9.61 0.60
CA ILE A 6 5.09 8.23 0.98
C ILE A 6 6.36 7.44 1.27
N ILE A 7 7.33 7.43 0.35
CA ILE A 7 8.61 6.72 0.51
C ILE A 7 9.35 7.22 1.75
N ASN A 8 9.41 8.54 1.98
CA ASN A 8 10.06 9.08 3.17
C ASN A 8 9.32 8.72 4.46
N PHE A 9 7.98 8.66 4.44
CA PHE A 9 7.21 8.15 5.56
C PHE A 9 7.58 6.70 5.87
N PHE A 10 7.51 5.80 4.87
CA PHE A 10 7.82 4.38 5.05
C PHE A 10 9.29 4.14 5.43
N LYS A 11 10.22 4.96 4.95
CA LYS A 11 11.63 4.90 5.34
C LYS A 11 11.87 5.18 6.83
N ASN A 12 11.06 6.06 7.41
CA ASN A 12 11.13 6.41 8.83
C ASN A 12 10.07 5.67 9.66
N LEU A 13 9.37 4.71 9.04
CA LEU A 13 8.35 3.93 9.70
C LEU A 13 9.02 2.98 10.68
N GLY A 14 8.62 3.07 11.95
CA GLY A 14 9.19 2.25 13.01
C GLY A 14 8.60 0.85 13.12
N PHE A 15 7.90 0.38 12.08
CA PHE A 15 7.24 -0.93 12.03
C PHE A 15 7.09 -1.40 10.58
N ASP A 16 7.13 -2.72 10.38
CA ASP A 16 7.20 -3.32 9.05
C ASP A 16 5.88 -3.94 8.58
N ALA A 17 4.85 -3.96 9.44
CA ALA A 17 3.57 -4.56 9.12
C ALA A 17 2.40 -3.96 9.91
N ILE A 18 1.20 -4.11 9.35
CA ILE A 18 -0.07 -3.80 10.03
C ILE A 18 -1.01 -5.00 9.97
N GLN A 19 -1.96 -5.02 10.90
CA GLN A 19 -3.12 -5.89 10.84
C GLN A 19 -4.37 -5.03 10.86
N THR A 20 -5.32 -5.33 9.98
CA THR A 20 -6.62 -4.63 9.93
C THR A 20 -7.76 -5.62 10.13
N SER A 21 -8.79 -5.19 10.86
CA SER A 21 -10.05 -5.92 10.98
C SER A 21 -10.88 -5.91 9.70
N GLU A 22 -10.56 -5.04 8.73
CA GLU A 22 -11.33 -4.91 7.49
C GLU A 22 -11.09 -6.08 6.52
N THR A 23 -9.92 -6.73 6.57
CA THR A 23 -9.56 -7.78 5.60
C THR A 23 -9.07 -9.09 6.23
N ASP A 24 -8.98 -9.22 7.56
CA ASP A 24 -8.36 -10.37 8.25
C ASP A 24 -6.93 -10.72 7.77
N LEU A 25 -6.28 -9.80 7.06
CA LEU A 25 -4.95 -9.97 6.46
C LEU A 25 -3.92 -9.14 7.24
N ASP A 26 -2.72 -9.71 7.35
CA ASP A 26 -1.51 -8.97 7.71
C ASP A 26 -0.90 -8.38 6.42
N TYR A 27 -0.57 -7.09 6.42
CA TYR A 27 0.18 -6.47 5.32
C TYR A 27 1.60 -6.16 5.76
N PHE A 28 2.56 -6.61 4.97
CA PHE A 28 3.98 -6.36 5.15
C PHE A 28 4.41 -5.23 4.21
N PHE A 29 5.06 -4.21 4.76
CA PHE A 29 5.57 -3.11 3.96
C PHE A 29 6.83 -3.51 3.22
N TRP A 30 6.93 -3.00 2.00
CA TRP A 30 8.16 -3.14 1.23
C TRP A 30 9.25 -2.21 1.78
N PRO A 31 10.53 -2.57 1.64
CA PRO A 31 11.61 -1.64 1.90
C PRO A 31 11.43 -0.36 1.08
N ALA A 32 11.54 0.79 1.72
CA ALA A 32 11.25 2.08 1.09
C ALA A 32 12.14 2.34 -0.14
N GLU A 33 13.39 1.91 -0.09
CA GLU A 33 14.35 1.96 -1.18
C GLU A 33 14.01 1.06 -2.38
N GLU A 34 13.17 0.05 -2.20
CA GLU A 34 12.74 -0.87 -3.25
C GLU A 34 11.37 -0.53 -3.84
N MET A 35 10.57 0.31 -3.17
CA MET A 35 9.18 0.56 -3.56
C MET A 35 9.02 1.03 -5.01
N GLU A 36 9.87 1.94 -5.50
CA GLU A 36 9.79 2.39 -6.90
C GLU A 36 10.06 1.26 -7.88
N LYS A 37 11.09 0.44 -7.61
CA LYS A 37 11.44 -0.71 -8.42
C LYS A 37 10.31 -1.74 -8.41
N LEU A 38 9.76 -2.07 -7.24
CA LEU A 38 8.68 -3.04 -7.11
C LEU A 38 7.40 -2.56 -7.82
N ASN A 39 7.04 -1.28 -7.72
CA ASN A 39 5.91 -0.73 -8.47
C ASN A 39 6.11 -0.85 -9.99
N ALA A 40 7.33 -0.63 -10.48
CA ALA A 40 7.65 -0.81 -11.89
C ALA A 40 7.60 -2.30 -12.31
N ASP A 41 8.21 -3.19 -11.52
CA ASP A 41 8.26 -4.63 -11.78
C ASP A 41 6.87 -5.27 -11.80
N TYR A 42 5.99 -4.87 -10.88
CA TYR A 42 4.60 -5.32 -10.83
C TYR A 42 3.66 -4.57 -11.78
N GLY A 43 4.14 -3.53 -12.47
CA GLY A 43 3.34 -2.74 -13.40
C GLY A 43 2.21 -1.95 -12.72
N VAL A 44 2.35 -1.58 -11.44
CA VAL A 44 1.28 -0.95 -10.65
C VAL A 44 0.74 0.29 -11.35
N GLU A 45 1.60 1.15 -11.89
CA GLU A 45 1.16 2.37 -12.60
C GLU A 45 0.43 2.08 -13.92
N GLN A 46 0.64 0.91 -14.52
CA GLN A 46 -0.07 0.51 -15.75
C GLN A 46 -1.49 0.05 -15.45
N TYR A 47 -1.67 -0.74 -14.38
CA TYR A 47 -2.98 -1.26 -13.98
C TYR A 47 -3.77 -0.28 -13.11
N LEU A 48 -3.07 0.51 -12.30
CA LEU A 48 -3.60 1.44 -11.31
C LEU A 48 -2.88 2.81 -11.40
N PRO A 49 -3.18 3.65 -12.41
CA PRO A 49 -2.40 4.86 -12.73
C PRO A 49 -2.28 5.93 -11.63
N ASN A 50 -3.16 5.88 -10.62
CA ASN A 50 -3.16 6.82 -9.50
C ASN A 50 -2.77 6.16 -8.18
N TYR A 51 -2.28 4.93 -8.19
CA TYR A 51 -1.93 4.20 -6.98
C TYR A 51 -0.43 4.01 -6.87
N PHE A 52 0.03 3.83 -5.63
CA PHE A 52 1.39 3.46 -5.33
C PHE A 52 1.39 2.32 -4.32
N GLY A 53 1.96 1.18 -4.72
CA GLY A 53 2.17 0.03 -3.87
C GLY A 53 3.21 0.32 -2.79
N VAL A 54 2.88 -0.02 -1.55
CA VAL A 54 3.74 0.17 -0.37
C VAL A 54 3.97 -1.13 0.39
N GLY A 55 3.31 -2.21 0.00
CA GLY A 55 3.42 -3.51 0.65
C GLY A 55 2.52 -4.56 0.03
N SER A 56 2.45 -5.72 0.68
CA SER A 56 1.55 -6.81 0.27
C SER A 56 1.16 -7.72 1.43
N SER A 57 0.11 -8.53 1.24
CA SER A 57 -0.30 -9.55 2.21
C SER A 57 0.53 -10.85 2.15
N GLY A 58 1.77 -10.78 1.65
CA GLY A 58 2.57 -11.98 1.34
C GLY A 58 2.33 -12.56 -0.06
N GLY A 59 1.70 -11.78 -0.96
CA GLY A 59 1.63 -12.06 -2.40
C GLY A 59 0.22 -12.14 -3.00
N GLY A 60 -0.83 -12.21 -2.18
CA GLY A 60 -2.21 -12.22 -2.68
C GLY A 60 -2.75 -10.84 -3.01
N GLU A 61 -2.52 -9.89 -2.09
CA GLU A 61 -3.03 -8.52 -2.17
C GLU A 61 -1.88 -7.51 -2.22
N LEU A 62 -2.02 -6.53 -3.09
CA LEU A 62 -1.26 -5.29 -3.11
C LEU A 62 -1.83 -4.35 -2.03
N PHE A 63 -0.97 -3.89 -1.13
CA PHE A 63 -1.29 -2.79 -0.25
C PHE A 63 -0.84 -1.48 -0.90
N ALA A 64 -1.79 -0.62 -1.26
CA ALA A 64 -1.51 0.58 -2.05
C ALA A 64 -2.22 1.81 -1.50
N VAL A 65 -1.60 2.97 -1.72
CA VAL A 65 -2.21 4.28 -1.46
C VAL A 65 -2.69 4.90 -2.77
N ASP A 66 -3.92 5.42 -2.77
CA ASP A 66 -4.43 6.26 -3.84
C ASP A 66 -3.77 7.65 -3.70
N LEU A 67 -2.92 8.01 -4.66
CA LEU A 67 -2.18 9.26 -4.65
C LEU A 67 -3.09 10.49 -4.77
N SER A 68 -4.33 10.36 -5.25
CA SER A 68 -5.26 11.49 -5.34
C SER A 68 -5.92 11.82 -3.99
N THR A 69 -6.14 10.82 -3.14
CA THR A 69 -6.89 10.96 -1.87
C THR A 69 -6.05 10.74 -0.61
N GLY A 70 -4.98 9.96 -0.69
CA GLY A 70 -4.20 9.51 0.47
C GLY A 70 -4.78 8.29 1.20
N ILE A 71 -5.86 7.70 0.67
CA ILE A 71 -6.53 6.53 1.25
C ILE A 71 -5.75 5.26 0.87
N PHE A 72 -5.61 4.36 1.84
CA PHE A 72 -4.97 3.05 1.67
C PHE A 72 -6.00 1.96 1.38
N TYR A 73 -5.64 1.07 0.46
CA TYR A 73 -6.48 -0.02 -0.02
C TYR A 73 -5.71 -1.34 -0.07
N SER A 74 -6.45 -2.43 0.13
CA SER A 74 -6.09 -3.76 -0.35
C SER A 74 -6.63 -3.93 -1.76
N ILE A 75 -5.81 -4.42 -2.67
CA ILE A 75 -6.20 -4.69 -4.06
C ILE A 75 -5.60 -6.03 -4.48
N PRO A 76 -6.38 -6.98 -5.03
CA PRO A 76 -5.83 -8.27 -5.48
C PRO A 76 -4.75 -8.07 -6.53
N PHE A 77 -3.61 -8.76 -6.44
CA PHE A 77 -2.56 -8.67 -7.48
C PHE A 77 -3.03 -9.17 -8.84
N ILE A 78 -4.02 -10.05 -8.85
CA ILE A 78 -4.68 -10.57 -10.04
C ILE A 78 -6.18 -10.45 -9.76
N PRO A 79 -6.91 -9.54 -10.43
CA PRO A 79 -6.52 -8.86 -11.68
C PRO A 79 -5.75 -7.52 -11.53
N MET A 80 -5.46 -7.03 -10.32
CA MET A 80 -4.95 -5.67 -10.07
C MET A 80 -5.91 -4.57 -10.58
N ASP A 81 -7.18 -4.69 -10.17
CA ASP A 81 -8.25 -3.78 -10.57
C ASP A 81 -8.75 -2.95 -9.38
N SER A 82 -8.78 -1.63 -9.57
CA SER A 82 -9.29 -0.68 -8.57
C SER A 82 -10.75 -0.94 -8.16
N THR A 83 -11.57 -1.59 -8.99
CA THR A 83 -12.96 -1.92 -8.67
C THR A 83 -13.09 -3.00 -7.58
N GLU A 84 -12.05 -3.81 -7.37
CA GLU A 84 -11.98 -4.86 -6.35
C GLU A 84 -11.32 -4.38 -5.04
N ARG A 85 -11.02 -3.07 -4.94
CA ARG A 85 -10.33 -2.52 -3.77
C ARG A 85 -11.16 -2.57 -2.50
N ILE A 86 -10.53 -2.94 -1.39
CA ILE A 86 -11.10 -2.84 -0.04
C ILE A 86 -10.37 -1.73 0.70
N LYS A 87 -11.12 -0.76 1.25
CA LYS A 87 -10.53 0.36 2.00
C LYS A 87 -9.94 -0.16 3.32
N VAL A 88 -8.71 0.22 3.62
CA VAL A 88 -7.99 -0.20 4.84
C VAL A 88 -7.79 0.96 5.81
N ALA A 89 -7.40 2.14 5.33
CA ALA A 89 -7.20 3.33 6.16
C ALA A 89 -7.45 4.60 5.35
N ASP A 90 -8.04 5.64 5.96
CA ASP A 90 -8.32 6.92 5.32
C ASP A 90 -7.06 7.81 5.22
N SER A 91 -5.99 7.50 5.96
CA SER A 91 -4.77 8.32 6.02
C SER A 91 -3.58 7.59 6.61
N ILE A 92 -2.39 8.20 6.49
CA ILE A 92 -1.16 7.76 7.17
C ILE A 92 -1.34 7.77 8.69
N GLU A 93 -2.01 8.79 9.24
CA GLU A 93 -2.26 8.93 10.67
C GLU A 93 -3.12 7.81 11.23
N GLU A 94 -4.07 7.33 10.43
CA GLU A 94 -4.87 6.16 10.78
C GLU A 94 -4.04 4.87 10.68
N LEU A 95 -3.22 4.73 9.64
CA LEU A 95 -2.31 3.59 9.47
C LEU A 95 -1.40 3.38 10.70
N ILE A 96 -0.87 4.46 11.27
CA ILE A 96 -0.01 4.40 12.48
C ILE A 96 -0.74 3.81 13.69
N LYS A 97 -2.07 3.99 13.80
CA LYS A 97 -2.87 3.45 14.90
C LYS A 97 -3.10 1.94 14.77
N MET A 98 -2.94 1.40 13.55
CA MET A 98 -3.10 -0.02 13.22
C MET A 98 -1.79 -0.80 13.34
N LYS A 99 -0.71 -0.16 13.80
CA LYS A 99 0.59 -0.81 13.99
C LYS A 99 0.46 -2.02 14.91
N LYS A 100 1.21 -3.06 14.59
CA LYS A 100 1.40 -4.24 15.43
C LYS A 100 2.57 -4.05 16.39
#